data_AF-A0AA96GE14-F1
#
_entry.id   AF-A0AA96GE14-F1
#
_cell.length_a   1.000
_cell.length_b   1.000
_cell.length_c   1.000
_cell.angle_alpha   90.00
_cell.angle_beta   90.00
_cell.angle_gamma   90.00
#
_symmetry.space_group_name_H-M   'P 1'
#
loop_
_entity.id
_entity.type
_entity.pdbx_description
1 polymer ?
#
loop_
_entity_poly.entity_id
_entity_poly.type
_entity_poly.pdbx_seq_one_letter_code
_entity_poly.pdbx_strand_id
1 'polypeptide(L)'
;MNHKLLMLFFLGGVLLLGIPQFVLAGEITKEQISEWNLETQGWSIQDHIAAAYSEKEEVQSLEDRIQQLDKRISKLEEKPYFDPKGFTRSSLKLFSSTLEEQEKLLNEKIAWHYRQADQAKLTE
;
A
#
# COMPACT_ATOMS: atom_id res chain seq x y z
N MET A 1 -21.54 30.17 19.70
CA MET A 1 -21.15 29.65 18.36
C MET A 1 -19.73 30.07 18.09
N ASN A 2 -18.78 29.14 18.18
CA ASN A 2 -17.46 29.16 17.53
C ASN A 2 -16.68 27.92 17.99
N HIS A 3 -16.85 26.80 17.29
CA HIS A 3 -15.97 25.64 17.40
C HIS A 3 -15.47 25.28 15.99
N LYS A 4 -14.51 26.06 15.51
CA LYS A 4 -13.61 25.69 14.40
C LYS A 4 -12.20 25.70 14.96
N LEU A 5 -11.80 24.62 15.61
CA LEU A 5 -10.40 24.31 15.85
C LEU A 5 -10.26 22.86 16.35
N LEU A 6 -10.32 21.90 15.43
CA LEU A 6 -9.72 20.58 15.66
C LEU A 6 -9.39 19.98 14.29
N MET A 7 -8.42 20.60 13.62
CA MET A 7 -7.72 20.01 12.48
C MET A 7 -6.24 20.02 12.82
N LEU A 8 -5.56 18.96 12.38
CA LEU A 8 -4.13 18.68 12.51
C LEU A 8 -3.73 18.02 13.83
N PHE A 9 -3.72 16.68 13.82
CA PHE A 9 -2.58 15.85 14.23
C PHE A 9 -2.89 14.38 13.89
N PHE A 10 -2.69 13.97 12.65
CA PHE A 10 -2.25 12.60 12.32
C PHE A 10 -1.30 12.69 11.13
N LEU A 11 -0.17 13.34 11.38
CA LEU A 11 1.02 13.28 10.56
C LEU A 11 1.93 12.22 11.18
N GLY A 12 2.32 11.23 10.38
CA GLY A 12 3.60 10.53 10.49
C GLY A 12 3.84 9.73 11.77
N GLY A 13 3.61 8.41 11.71
CA GLY A 13 3.94 7.53 12.82
C GLY A 13 4.02 6.03 12.50
N VAL A 14 4.27 5.62 11.26
CA VAL A 14 4.69 4.24 10.96
C VAL A 14 5.94 4.28 10.09
N LEU A 15 7.02 4.80 10.67
CA LEU A 15 8.35 4.65 10.13
C LEU A 15 9.27 4.51 11.35
N LEU A 16 9.38 3.27 11.86
CA LEU A 16 10.51 2.74 12.65
C LEU A 16 10.09 1.39 13.22
N LEU A 17 10.28 0.33 12.44
CA LEU A 17 10.98 -0.91 12.80
C LEU A 17 10.68 -1.91 11.68
N GLY A 18 11.75 -2.33 10.98
CA GLY A 18 11.71 -3.27 9.87
C GLY A 18 11.28 -4.68 10.29
N ILE A 19 10.01 -4.83 10.63
CA ILE A 19 9.32 -6.10 10.54
C ILE A 19 8.68 -6.07 9.16
N PRO A 20 9.15 -6.87 8.18
CA PRO A 20 8.31 -7.15 7.04
C PRO A 20 7.04 -7.75 7.62
N GLN A 21 5.94 -7.00 7.62
CA GLN A 21 4.63 -7.61 7.74
C GLN A 21 4.56 -8.55 6.55
N PHE A 22 4.76 -9.84 6.81
CA PHE A 22 4.58 -10.89 5.84
C PHE A 22 3.10 -10.83 5.47
N VAL A 23 2.78 -10.03 4.46
CA VAL A 23 1.52 -10.13 3.77
C VAL A 23 1.53 -11.51 3.15
N LEU A 24 0.77 -12.43 3.76
CA LEU A 24 0.52 -13.73 3.17
C LEU A 24 -0.26 -13.46 1.88
N ALA A 25 0.33 -13.81 0.74
CA ALA A 25 -0.31 -13.66 -0.56
C ALA A 25 -1.70 -14.33 -0.53
N GLY A 26 -2.74 -13.52 -0.73
CA GLY A 26 -4.13 -13.95 -0.63
C GLY A 26 -5.06 -12.94 -1.29
N GLU A 27 -6.22 -13.39 -1.74
CA GLU A 27 -7.34 -12.51 -2.04
C GLU A 27 -7.66 -11.66 -0.80
N ILE A 28 -8.11 -10.39 -0.96
CA ILE A 28 -8.59 -9.57 0.16
C ILE A 28 -9.53 -10.42 1.02
N THR A 29 -9.17 -10.62 2.28
CA THR A 29 -9.99 -11.44 3.16
C THR A 29 -11.19 -10.66 3.66
N LYS A 30 -12.24 -11.37 4.08
CA LYS A 30 -13.40 -10.73 4.70
C LYS A 30 -12.99 -9.98 5.97
N GLU A 31 -11.98 -10.49 6.67
CA GLU A 31 -11.39 -9.90 7.85
C GLU A 31 -10.75 -8.54 7.52
N GLN A 32 -9.95 -8.44 6.45
CA GLN A 32 -9.34 -7.17 6.02
C GLN A 32 -10.40 -6.12 5.63
N ILE A 33 -11.43 -6.53 4.88
CA ILE A 33 -12.55 -5.61 4.55
C ILE A 33 -13.30 -5.18 5.81
N SER A 34 -13.49 -6.09 6.77
CA SER A 34 -14.12 -5.76 8.04
C SER A 34 -13.30 -4.78 8.86
N GLU A 35 -11.98 -4.93 8.89
CA GLU A 35 -11.06 -3.98 9.54
C GLU A 35 -11.16 -2.60 8.90
N TRP A 36 -11.09 -2.50 7.57
CA TRP A 36 -11.23 -1.22 6.87
C TRP A 36 -12.59 -0.57 7.12
N ASN A 37 -13.69 -1.35 7.09
CA ASN A 37 -15.02 -0.84 7.41
C ASN A 37 -15.11 -0.29 8.84
N LEU A 38 -14.46 -0.93 9.82
CA LEU A 38 -14.42 -0.46 11.20
C LEU A 38 -13.61 0.83 11.34
N GLU A 39 -12.45 0.91 10.66
CA GLU A 39 -11.58 2.08 10.67
C GLU A 39 -12.23 3.31 10.03
N THR A 40 -13.03 3.11 8.99
CA THR A 40 -13.68 4.20 8.24
C THR A 40 -15.14 4.40 8.60
N GLN A 41 -15.60 3.86 9.73
CA GLN A 41 -17.00 3.98 10.12
C GLN A 41 -17.38 5.47 10.27
N GLY A 42 -18.40 5.90 9.54
CA GLY A 42 -18.89 7.28 9.58
C GLY A 42 -18.09 8.27 8.74
N TRP A 43 -17.16 7.79 7.91
CA TRP A 43 -16.47 8.63 6.93
C TRP A 43 -17.44 9.16 5.86
N SER A 44 -17.18 10.39 5.42
CA SER A 44 -17.90 10.99 4.31
C SER A 44 -17.39 10.49 2.96
N ILE A 45 -18.14 10.76 1.89
CA ILE A 45 -17.70 10.50 0.50
C ILE A 45 -16.34 11.16 0.24
N GLN A 46 -16.15 12.39 0.70
CA GLN A 46 -14.90 13.14 0.51
C GLN A 46 -13.73 12.51 1.26
N ASP A 47 -13.96 11.94 2.45
CA ASP A 47 -12.93 11.25 3.22
C ASP A 47 -12.44 9.98 2.48
N HIS A 48 -13.37 9.18 1.94
CA HIS A 48 -13.00 8.01 1.13
C HIS A 48 -12.23 8.41 -0.13
N ILE A 49 -12.64 9.48 -0.82
CA ILE A 49 -11.93 9.96 -2.01
C ILE A 49 -10.53 10.47 -1.65
N ALA A 50 -10.39 11.24 -0.57
CA ALA A 50 -9.10 11.76 -0.12
C ALA A 50 -8.13 10.64 0.27
N ALA A 51 -8.61 9.61 0.98
CA ALA A 51 -7.81 8.44 1.31
C ALA A 51 -7.35 7.69 0.05
N ALA A 52 -8.24 7.44 -0.90
CA ALA A 52 -7.89 6.81 -2.18
C ALA A 52 -6.79 7.56 -2.94
N TYR A 53 -6.81 8.90 -2.91
CA TYR A 53 -5.73 9.71 -3.50
C TYR A 53 -4.41 9.57 -2.75
N SER A 54 -4.42 9.60 -1.42
CA SER A 54 -3.22 9.42 -0.61
C SER A 54 -2.59 8.04 -0.83
N GLU A 55 -3.40 6.99 -0.87
CA GLU A 55 -2.95 5.62 -1.11
C GLU A 55 -2.37 5.47 -2.53
N LYS A 56 -2.90 6.20 -3.51
CA LYS A 56 -2.36 6.22 -4.88
C LYS A 56 -0.94 6.79 -4.95
N GLU A 57 -0.61 7.79 -4.13
CA GLU A 57 0.77 8.30 -4.04
C GLU A 57 1.72 7.24 -3.48
N GLU A 58 1.25 6.44 -2.51
CA GLU A 58 2.02 5.32 -1.97
C GLU A 58 2.22 4.20 -3.00
N VAL A 59 1.19 3.85 -3.78
CA VAL A 59 1.31 2.92 -4.91
C VAL A 59 2.39 3.39 -5.89
N GLN A 60 2.39 4.67 -6.27
CA GLN A 60 3.41 5.20 -7.19
C GLN A 60 4.84 5.06 -6.62
N SER A 61 5.01 5.29 -5.32
CA SER A 61 6.29 5.09 -4.63
C SER A 61 6.72 3.63 -4.60
N LEU A 62 5.78 2.69 -4.44
CA LEU A 62 6.07 1.25 -4.51
C LEU A 62 6.46 0.83 -5.93
N GLU A 63 5.73 1.27 -6.96
CA GLU A 63 6.05 1.02 -8.36
C GLU A 63 7.48 1.47 -8.70
N ASP A 64 7.86 2.68 -8.29
CA ASP A 64 9.21 3.21 -8.50
C ASP A 64 10.29 2.35 -7.82
N ARG A 65 10.01 1.86 -6.61
CA ARG A 65 10.93 0.99 -5.86
C ARG A 65 11.04 -0.39 -6.50
N ILE A 66 9.94 -0.98 -6.95
CA ILE A 66 9.92 -2.25 -7.68
C ILE A 66 10.77 -2.12 -8.95
N GLN A 67 10.55 -1.07 -9.76
CA GLN A 67 11.35 -0.80 -10.96
C GLN A 67 12.85 -0.63 -10.65
N GLN A 68 13.21 -0.02 -9.52
CA GLN A 68 14.61 0.08 -9.10
C GLN A 68 15.20 -1.29 -8.73
N LEU A 69 14.45 -2.13 -8.03
CA LEU A 69 14.87 -3.50 -7.69
C LEU A 69 15.04 -4.34 -8.95
N ASP A 70 14.10 -4.29 -9.89
CA ASP A 70 14.19 -5.00 -11.16
C ASP A 70 15.44 -4.62 -11.94
N LYS A 71 15.73 -3.32 -12.06
CA LYS A 71 16.96 -2.84 -12.70
C LYS A 71 18.22 -3.38 -12.01
N ARG A 72 18.21 -3.57 -10.70
CA ARG A 72 19.36 -4.16 -9.97
C ARG A 72 19.44 -5.67 -10.17
N ILE A 73 18.30 -6.36 -10.16
CA ILE A 73 18.20 -7.80 -10.43
C ILE A 73 18.72 -8.10 -11.84
N SER A 74 18.27 -7.38 -12.87
CA SER A 74 18.73 -7.57 -14.24
C SER A 74 20.24 -7.39 -14.38
N LYS A 75 20.82 -6.38 -13.72
CA LYS A 75 22.29 -6.19 -13.71
C LYS A 75 23.04 -7.37 -13.10
N LEU A 76 22.50 -7.98 -12.04
CA LEU A 76 23.09 -9.17 -11.41
C LEU A 76 22.91 -10.43 -12.25
N GLU A 77 21.83 -10.51 -13.04
CA GLU A 77 21.59 -11.58 -14.01
C GLU A 77 22.54 -11.50 -15.20
N GLU A 78 22.77 -10.30 -15.74
CA GLU A 78 23.74 -10.05 -16.81
C GLU A 78 25.19 -10.29 -16.37
N LYS A 79 25.49 -10.06 -15.09
CA LYS A 79 26.85 -10.15 -14.55
C LYS A 79 26.91 -11.06 -13.32
N PRO A 80 26.81 -12.40 -13.52
CA PRO A 80 26.73 -13.37 -12.42
C PRO A 80 27.93 -13.35 -11.48
N TYR A 81 29.09 -12.87 -11.94
CA TYR A 81 30.29 -12.78 -11.11
C TYR A 81 30.18 -11.74 -9.97
N PHE A 82 29.24 -10.79 -10.04
CA PHE A 82 28.93 -9.88 -8.92
C PHE A 82 28.06 -10.54 -7.84
N ASP A 83 27.40 -11.65 -8.16
CA ASP A 83 26.66 -12.47 -7.20
C ASP A 83 26.81 -13.97 -7.55
N PRO A 84 28.01 -14.55 -7.37
CA PRO A 84 28.31 -15.91 -7.85
C PRO A 84 27.42 -17.00 -7.22
N LYS A 85 26.92 -16.73 -6.01
CA LYS A 85 26.04 -17.63 -5.27
C LYS A 85 24.54 -17.32 -5.47
N GLY A 86 24.22 -16.23 -6.15
CA GLY A 86 22.83 -15.81 -6.38
C GLY A 86 22.09 -15.34 -5.13
N PHE A 87 22.79 -15.10 -4.01
CA PHE A 87 22.15 -14.74 -2.74
C PHE A 87 21.56 -13.33 -2.81
N THR A 88 22.31 -12.37 -3.35
CA THR A 88 21.82 -11.00 -3.48
C THR A 88 20.63 -10.94 -4.42
N ARG A 89 20.71 -11.58 -5.58
CA ARG A 89 19.61 -11.66 -6.55
C ARG A 89 18.37 -12.30 -5.94
N SER A 90 18.53 -13.41 -5.22
CA SER A 90 17.39 -14.10 -4.61
C SER A 90 16.71 -13.25 -3.54
N SER A 91 17.50 -12.59 -2.67
CA SER A 91 16.95 -11.68 -1.67
C SER A 91 16.25 -10.48 -2.29
N LEU A 92 16.81 -9.88 -3.35
CA LEU A 92 16.17 -8.76 -4.05
C LEU A 92 14.86 -9.18 -4.72
N LYS A 93 14.79 -10.39 -5.31
CA LYS A 93 13.56 -10.94 -5.88
C LYS A 93 12.48 -11.15 -4.82
N LEU A 94 12.86 -11.67 -3.65
CA LEU A 94 11.93 -11.82 -2.52
C LEU A 94 11.39 -10.45 -2.08
N PHE A 95 12.27 -9.45 -1.93
CA PHE A 95 11.83 -8.10 -1.59
C PHE A 95 10.93 -7.48 -2.65
N SER A 96 11.23 -7.66 -3.95
CA SER A 96 10.36 -7.17 -5.04
C SER A 96 8.97 -7.77 -4.93
N SER A 97 8.89 -9.10 -4.78
CA SER A 97 7.62 -9.81 -4.63
C SER A 97 6.82 -9.33 -3.40
N THR A 98 7.47 -9.02 -2.28
CA THR A 98 6.78 -8.42 -1.13
C THR A 98 6.24 -7.02 -1.45
N LEU A 99 6.97 -6.19 -2.19
CA LEU A 99 6.49 -4.86 -2.56
C LEU A 99 5.34 -4.93 -3.58
N GLU A 100 5.41 -5.85 -4.54
CA GLU A 100 4.33 -6.12 -5.51
C GLU A 100 3.03 -6.53 -4.80
N GLU A 101 3.13 -7.35 -3.74
CA GLU A 101 1.96 -7.74 -2.95
C GLU A 101 1.39 -6.54 -2.16
N GLN A 102 2.25 -5.68 -1.59
CA GLN A 102 1.81 -4.45 -0.93
C GLN A 102 1.10 -3.50 -1.92
N GLU A 103 1.66 -3.34 -3.12
CA GLU A 103 1.08 -2.54 -4.18
C GLU A 103 -0.31 -3.06 -4.57
N LYS A 104 -0.45 -4.38 -4.73
CA LYS A 104 -1.72 -5.03 -5.01
C LYS A 104 -2.77 -4.76 -3.92
N LEU A 105 -2.40 -4.95 -2.65
CA LEU A 105 -3.31 -4.68 -1.53
C LEU A 105 -3.76 -3.20 -1.47
N LEU A 106 -2.85 -2.27 -1.72
CA LEU A 106 -3.21 -0.84 -1.76
C LEU A 106 -4.16 -0.54 -2.92
N ASN A 107 -3.91 -1.07 -4.11
CA ASN A 107 -4.82 -0.92 -5.25
C ASN A 107 -6.23 -1.49 -4.95
N GLU A 108 -6.27 -2.62 -4.27
CA GLU A 108 -7.49 -3.26 -3.79
C GLU A 108 -8.25 -2.39 -2.77
N LYS A 109 -7.53 -1.78 -1.83
CA LYS A 109 -8.07 -0.84 -0.83
C LYS A 109 -8.58 0.46 -1.46
N ILE A 110 -7.84 1.03 -2.41
CA ILE A 110 -8.26 2.19 -3.22
C ILE A 110 -9.59 1.88 -3.92
N ALA A 111 -9.69 0.72 -4.57
CA ALA A 111 -10.93 0.30 -5.22
C ALA A 111 -12.08 0.13 -4.22
N TRP A 112 -11.80 -0.35 -3.01
CA TRP A 112 -12.78 -0.41 -1.93
C TRP A 112 -13.25 0.98 -1.49
N HIS A 113 -12.35 1.97 -1.31
CA HIS A 113 -12.72 3.35 -0.98
C HIS A 113 -13.66 3.95 -2.04
N TYR A 114 -13.38 3.76 -3.32
CA TYR A 114 -14.27 4.23 -4.40
C TYR A 114 -15.64 3.56 -4.36
N ARG A 115 -15.72 2.26 -4.08
CA ARG A 115 -17.00 1.56 -3.92
C ARG A 115 -17.81 2.11 -2.75
N GLN A 116 -17.19 2.40 -1.61
CA GLN A 116 -17.87 3.00 -0.45
C GLN A 116 -18.39 4.41 -0.77
N ALA A 117 -17.57 5.23 -1.44
CA ALA A 117 -17.96 6.56 -1.89
C ALA A 117 -19.18 6.51 -2.83
N ASP A 118 -19.23 5.56 -3.76
CA ASP A 118 -20.37 5.40 -4.67
C ASP A 118 -21.62 4.85 -3.97
N GLN A 119 -21.47 3.95 -2.99
CA GLN A 119 -22.58 3.46 -2.18
C GLN A 119 -23.22 4.58 -1.37
N ALA A 120 -22.42 5.46 -0.75
CA ALA A 120 -22.92 6.59 0.02
C ALA A 120 -23.72 7.59 -0.84
N LYS A 121 -23.35 7.80 -2.12
CA LYS A 121 -24.11 8.65 -3.05
C LYS A 121 -25.51 8.12 -3.35
N LEU A 122 -25.72 6.81 -3.30
CA LEU A 122 -27.03 6.19 -3.58
C LEU A 122 -27.99 6.30 -2.39
N THR A 123 -27.48 6.64 -1.21
CA THR A 123 -28.27 6.77 0.02
C THR A 123 -28.65 8.22 0.35
N GLU A 124 -28.13 9.18 -0.40
CA GLU A 124 -28.51 10.61 -0.35
C GLU A 124 -29.69 10.92 -1.28
#